data_AF-A0A7V1LJX5-F1
#
_entry.id   AF-A0A7V1LJX5-F1
#
_cell.length_a   1.000
_cell.length_b   1.000
_cell.length_c   1.000
_cell.angle_alpha   90.00
_cell.angle_beta   90.00
_cell.angle_gamma   90.00
#
_symmetry.space_group_name_H-M   'P 1'
#
loop_
_entity.id
_entity.type
_entity.pdbx_description
1 polymer ?
#
loop_
_entity_poly.entity_id
_entity_poly.type
_entity_poly.pdbx_seq_one_letter_code
_entity_poly.pdbx_strand_id
1 'polypeptide(L)'
;MNKSSRLFLWIFLLGALALQAQTTLAVSRFENHTGKMKYDGWERAFASLMRLHLGNNDEVLILDRSRMEPLLKEQALSQSGLLDSVRSIGHLLGADFIVSGSLEWDNGLLIVTADMIRVKTGQLITEQVSARGHRDKMAAVLAHNLLYRLGLEETYRTGDRVLSSDVWYWSGAFALSSAAALYFDRRYKEQYSLYRETGSLADFDSYYNNANNSRNWSYILGGAALVSLSGALIRWFKSDSENVIRAGGRIKTETSLYMVPNETFNLGLVIHF
;
A
#
# COMPACT_ATOMS: atom_id res chain seq x y z
N MET A 1 39.84 -9.98 41.96
CA MET A 1 38.78 -10.80 41.32
C MET A 1 39.21 -12.26 41.29
N ASN A 2 38.54 -13.11 42.08
CA ASN A 2 38.87 -14.53 42.18
C ASN A 2 38.62 -15.27 40.85
N LYS A 3 39.47 -16.26 40.53
CA LYS A 3 39.33 -17.15 39.35
C LYS A 3 37.92 -17.77 39.23
N SER A 4 37.29 -18.07 40.39
CA SER A 4 35.91 -18.59 40.48
C SER A 4 34.84 -17.59 39.99
N SER A 5 35.04 -16.28 40.19
CA SER A 5 34.09 -15.24 39.75
C SER A 5 34.19 -14.96 38.25
N ARG A 6 35.34 -15.27 37.61
CA ARG A 6 35.48 -15.21 36.15
C ARG A 6 34.77 -16.38 35.46
N LEU A 7 34.78 -17.57 36.03
CA LEU A 7 34.10 -18.76 35.48
C LEU A 7 32.57 -18.62 35.48
N PHE A 8 32.00 -17.99 36.50
CA PHE A 8 30.56 -17.71 36.56
C PHE A 8 30.10 -16.69 35.50
N LEU A 9 30.94 -15.70 35.21
CA LEU A 9 30.71 -14.70 34.16
C LEU A 9 30.73 -15.31 32.74
N TRP A 10 31.56 -16.33 32.50
CA TRP A 10 31.61 -17.04 31.22
C TRP A 10 30.41 -17.98 31.00
N ILE A 11 29.91 -18.63 32.06
CA ILE A 11 28.70 -19.48 31.97
C ILE A 11 27.44 -18.63 31.74
N PHE A 12 27.39 -17.43 32.34
CA PHE A 12 26.30 -16.47 32.09
C PHE A 12 26.34 -15.89 30.66
N LEU A 13 27.54 -15.71 30.08
CA LEU A 13 27.71 -15.27 28.69
C LEU A 13 27.36 -16.37 27.66
N LEU A 14 27.57 -17.65 28.00
CA LEU A 14 27.21 -18.80 27.15
C LEU A 14 25.73 -19.18 27.20
N GLY A 15 25.01 -18.80 28.26
CA GLY A 15 23.57 -19.05 28.41
C GLY A 15 22.66 -18.10 27.62
N ALA A 16 23.19 -17.03 27.03
CA ALA A 16 22.41 -15.99 26.34
C ALA A 16 22.30 -16.16 24.82
N LEU A 17 22.92 -17.19 24.23
CA LEU A 17 22.59 -17.64 22.88
C LEU A 17 21.33 -18.50 22.95
N ALA A 18 20.20 -17.87 23.32
CA ALA A 18 18.91 -18.44 23.00
C ALA A 18 18.83 -18.51 21.48
N LEU A 19 18.91 -19.71 20.91
CA LEU A 19 18.50 -19.95 19.53
C LEU A 19 17.04 -19.48 19.44
N GLN A 20 16.80 -18.29 18.90
CA GLN A 20 15.45 -17.84 18.59
C GLN A 20 14.91 -18.82 17.54
N ALA A 21 13.97 -19.68 17.95
CA ALA A 21 13.38 -20.66 17.06
C ALA A 21 12.55 -19.92 16.02
N GLN A 22 13.02 -19.92 14.76
CA GLN A 22 12.29 -19.31 13.66
C GLN A 22 10.96 -20.04 13.44
N THR A 23 9.89 -19.29 13.22
CA THR A 23 8.58 -19.83 12.89
C THR A 23 8.54 -20.13 11.39
N THR A 24 8.30 -21.39 10.99
CA THR A 24 8.16 -21.75 9.58
C THR A 24 6.75 -21.52 9.06
N LEU A 25 6.62 -20.69 8.02
CA LEU A 25 5.36 -20.35 7.37
C LEU A 25 5.36 -20.84 5.92
N ALA A 26 4.34 -21.60 5.54
CA ALA A 26 4.10 -21.97 4.14
C ALA A 26 3.00 -21.08 3.54
N VAL A 27 3.30 -20.38 2.44
CA VAL A 27 2.29 -19.57 1.74
C VAL A 27 1.74 -20.34 0.54
N SER A 28 0.43 -20.60 0.59
CA SER A 28 -0.35 -21.26 -0.46
C SER A 28 -0.85 -20.27 -1.51
N ARG A 29 -1.68 -20.74 -2.44
CA ARG A 29 -2.39 -19.91 -3.40
C ARG A 29 -3.55 -19.16 -2.72
N PHE A 30 -3.86 -17.99 -3.26
CA PHE A 30 -5.09 -17.26 -2.97
C PHE A 30 -6.12 -17.51 -4.07
N GLU A 31 -7.39 -17.67 -3.73
CA GLU A 31 -8.46 -17.98 -4.69
C GLU A 31 -9.20 -16.70 -5.12
N ASN A 32 -9.46 -16.53 -6.41
CA ASN A 32 -10.23 -15.40 -6.92
C ASN A 32 -11.72 -15.74 -6.98
N HIS A 33 -12.49 -15.19 -6.04
CA HIS A 33 -13.95 -15.28 -5.99
C HIS A 33 -14.63 -13.95 -6.39
N THR A 34 -13.89 -13.02 -6.99
CA THR A 34 -14.42 -11.70 -7.38
C THR A 34 -15.36 -11.75 -8.59
N GLY A 35 -15.28 -12.81 -9.41
CA GLY A 35 -15.98 -12.91 -10.69
C GLY A 35 -15.51 -11.91 -11.76
N LYS A 36 -14.36 -11.24 -11.56
CA LYS A 36 -13.83 -10.22 -12.47
C LYS A 36 -12.48 -10.64 -13.05
N MET A 37 -12.42 -10.71 -14.39
CA MET A 37 -11.20 -10.98 -15.17
C MET A 37 -10.00 -10.09 -14.79
N LYS A 38 -10.26 -8.85 -14.35
CA LYS A 38 -9.23 -7.91 -13.87
C LYS A 38 -8.36 -8.50 -12.74
N TYR A 39 -8.89 -9.42 -11.95
CA TYR A 39 -8.23 -9.97 -10.76
C TYR A 39 -7.69 -11.39 -10.93
N ASP A 40 -7.81 -12.03 -12.10
CA ASP A 40 -7.34 -13.41 -12.30
C ASP A 40 -5.82 -13.55 -12.12
N GLY A 41 -5.06 -12.51 -12.46
CA GLY A 41 -3.62 -12.45 -12.20
C GLY A 41 -3.26 -12.18 -10.73
N TRP A 42 -4.22 -11.79 -9.90
CA TRP A 42 -3.95 -11.39 -8.52
C TRP A 42 -3.73 -12.57 -7.59
N GLU A 43 -4.33 -13.73 -7.83
CA GLU A 43 -4.15 -14.94 -7.01
C GLU A 43 -2.67 -15.27 -6.75
N ARG A 44 -1.90 -15.38 -7.84
CA ARG A 44 -0.47 -15.71 -7.81
C ARG A 44 0.38 -14.55 -7.31
N ALA A 45 0.01 -13.34 -7.73
CA ALA A 45 0.74 -12.15 -7.33
C ALA A 45 0.58 -11.85 -5.84
N PHE A 46 -0.61 -12.05 -5.28
CA PHE A 46 -0.90 -11.84 -3.86
C PHE A 46 -0.13 -12.85 -3.00
N ALA A 47 -0.13 -14.13 -3.37
CA ALA A 47 0.70 -15.13 -2.70
C ALA A 47 2.19 -14.75 -2.72
N SER A 48 2.69 -14.21 -3.83
CA SER A 48 4.09 -13.75 -3.94
C SER A 48 4.38 -12.56 -3.03
N LEU A 49 3.46 -11.60 -2.95
CA LEU A 49 3.57 -10.45 -2.06
C LEU A 49 3.48 -10.85 -0.59
N MET A 50 2.62 -11.81 -0.24
CA MET A 50 2.54 -12.34 1.12
C MET A 50 3.86 -13.00 1.53
N ARG A 51 4.50 -13.77 0.64
CA ARG A 51 5.85 -14.32 0.91
C ARG A 51 6.88 -13.23 1.14
N LEU A 52 6.85 -12.18 0.31
CA LEU A 52 7.74 -11.02 0.45
C LEU A 52 7.55 -10.33 1.80
N HIS A 53 6.31 -9.95 2.15
CA HIS A 53 6.04 -9.18 3.36
C HIS A 53 6.18 -10.00 4.65
N LEU A 54 5.79 -11.28 4.66
CA LEU A 54 6.00 -12.15 5.81
C LEU A 54 7.50 -12.48 6.00
N GLY A 55 8.25 -12.63 4.90
CA GLY A 55 9.68 -12.91 4.93
C GLY A 55 10.58 -11.72 5.28
N ASN A 56 10.02 -10.52 5.45
CA ASN A 56 10.75 -9.35 5.95
C ASN A 56 11.01 -9.41 7.46
N ASN A 57 10.39 -10.36 8.17
CA ASN A 57 10.61 -10.57 9.60
C ASN A 57 11.65 -11.68 9.80
N ASP A 58 12.75 -11.38 10.50
CA ASP A 58 13.88 -12.29 10.68
C ASP A 58 13.56 -13.54 11.53
N GLU A 59 12.43 -13.51 12.26
CA GLU A 59 11.94 -14.64 13.06
C GLU A 59 11.06 -15.59 12.23
N VAL A 60 10.86 -15.31 10.94
CA VAL A 60 10.03 -16.12 10.03
C VAL A 60 10.84 -16.75 8.91
N LEU A 61 10.70 -18.07 8.76
CA LEU A 61 11.22 -18.80 7.61
C LEU A 61 10.09 -19.15 6.64
N ILE A 62 10.13 -18.56 5.43
CA ILE A 62 9.11 -18.77 4.41
C ILE A 62 9.42 -19.99 3.55
N LEU A 63 8.44 -20.89 3.45
CA LEU A 63 8.47 -22.05 2.56
C LEU A 63 7.57 -21.81 1.34
N ASP A 64 8.16 -21.93 0.15
CA ASP A 64 7.43 -21.79 -1.11
C ASP A 64 6.82 -23.11 -1.57
N ARG A 65 5.53 -23.29 -1.31
CA ARG A 65 4.77 -24.47 -1.75
C ARG A 65 4.64 -24.58 -3.26
N SER A 66 4.67 -23.48 -4.00
CA SER A 66 4.35 -23.49 -5.44
C SER A 66 5.33 -24.33 -6.26
N ARG A 67 6.58 -24.48 -5.78
CA ARG A 67 7.61 -25.31 -6.41
C ARG A 67 7.61 -26.76 -5.95
N MET A 68 7.00 -27.04 -4.80
CA MET A 68 7.00 -28.37 -4.16
C MET A 68 5.68 -29.12 -4.38
N GLU A 69 4.58 -28.41 -4.70
CA GLU A 69 3.27 -29.00 -4.95
C GLU A 69 3.25 -30.05 -6.08
N PRO A 70 3.95 -29.87 -7.22
CA PRO A 70 4.02 -30.91 -8.26
C PRO A 70 4.74 -32.16 -7.75
N LEU A 71 5.87 -31.98 -7.04
CA LEU A 71 6.68 -33.08 -6.48
C LEU A 71 5.92 -33.87 -5.42
N LEU A 72 5.14 -33.18 -4.59
CA LEU A 72 4.31 -33.79 -3.55
C LEU A 72 3.08 -34.50 -4.13
N LYS A 73 2.49 -33.97 -5.22
CA LYS A 73 1.42 -34.67 -5.95
C LYS A 73 1.94 -35.95 -6.60
N GLU A 74 3.13 -35.91 -7.21
CA GLU A 74 3.76 -37.11 -7.78
C GLU A 74 4.07 -38.17 -6.71
N GLN A 75 4.62 -37.76 -5.57
CA GLN A 75 4.86 -38.68 -4.44
C GLN A 75 3.55 -39.23 -3.83
N ALA A 76 2.51 -38.41 -3.67
CA ALA A 76 1.21 -38.85 -3.16
C ALA A 76 0.47 -39.77 -4.14
N LEU A 77 0.58 -39.56 -5.46
CA LEU A 77 0.04 -40.48 -6.47
C LEU A 77 0.79 -41.82 -6.47
N SER A 78 2.10 -41.83 -6.18
CA SER A 78 2.90 -43.06 -6.11
C SER A 78 2.62 -43.92 -4.87
N GLN A 79 2.08 -43.32 -3.80
CA GLN A 79 1.65 -44.00 -2.57
C GLN A 79 0.12 -43.90 -2.42
N SER A 80 -0.59 -44.54 -3.33
CA SER A 80 -2.05 -44.52 -3.40
C SER A 80 -2.70 -44.98 -2.08
N GLY A 81 -3.36 -44.08 -1.36
CA GLY A 81 -4.37 -44.48 -0.37
C GLY A 81 -4.57 -43.58 0.84
N LEU A 82 -3.67 -42.66 1.15
CA LEU A 82 -3.91 -41.65 2.17
C LEU A 82 -3.58 -40.30 1.55
N LEU A 83 -4.45 -39.31 1.72
CA LEU A 83 -4.11 -37.98 2.20
C LEU A 83 -5.27 -37.02 1.88
N ASP A 84 -6.24 -36.97 2.80
CA ASP A 84 -7.17 -35.86 2.89
C ASP A 84 -6.43 -34.59 3.34
N SER A 85 -6.66 -33.51 2.60
CA SER A 85 -6.53 -32.12 3.03
C SER A 85 -5.12 -31.51 3.18
N VAL A 86 -5.09 -30.19 2.96
CA VAL A 86 -3.98 -29.20 3.06
C VAL A 86 -3.01 -29.43 4.24
N ARG A 87 -3.48 -30.05 5.33
CA ARG A 87 -2.72 -30.35 6.56
C ARG A 87 -1.61 -31.39 6.35
N SER A 88 -1.88 -32.41 5.55
CA SER A 88 -0.92 -33.47 5.24
C SER A 88 0.31 -32.92 4.52
N ILE A 89 0.09 -32.03 3.56
CA ILE A 89 1.15 -31.34 2.83
C ILE A 89 1.94 -30.39 3.76
N GLY A 90 1.28 -29.70 4.70
CA GLY A 90 1.97 -28.85 5.68
C GLY A 90 2.94 -29.62 6.57
N HIS A 91 2.52 -30.79 7.05
CA HIS A 91 3.39 -31.68 7.83
C HIS A 91 4.59 -32.17 7.02
N LEU A 92 4.39 -32.52 5.74
CA LEU A 92 5.47 -32.96 4.85
C LEU A 92 6.49 -31.86 4.56
N LEU A 93 6.08 -30.59 4.62
CA LEU A 93 6.95 -29.44 4.38
C LEU A 93 7.66 -28.93 5.65
N GLY A 94 7.32 -29.44 6.83
CA GLY A 94 7.89 -28.96 8.10
C GLY A 94 7.45 -27.52 8.46
N ALA A 95 6.30 -27.08 7.95
CA ALA A 95 5.75 -25.77 8.29
C ALA A 95 4.99 -25.82 9.63
N ASP A 96 5.22 -24.85 10.51
CA ASP A 96 4.39 -24.67 11.70
C ASP A 96 3.00 -24.09 11.35
N PHE A 97 2.95 -23.25 10.32
CA PHE A 97 1.71 -22.62 9.84
C PHE A 97 1.59 -22.64 8.32
N ILE A 98 0.34 -22.67 7.85
CA ILE A 98 0.00 -22.51 6.42
C ILE A 98 -0.86 -21.26 6.28
N VAL A 99 -0.49 -20.37 5.37
CA VAL A 99 -1.28 -19.19 4.99
C VAL A 99 -1.92 -19.44 3.63
N SER A 100 -3.24 -19.30 3.56
CA SER A 100 -4.05 -19.30 2.34
C SER A 100 -5.02 -18.12 2.36
N GLY A 101 -5.85 -17.95 1.33
CA GLY A 101 -6.82 -16.88 1.35
C GLY A 101 -7.67 -16.79 0.09
N SER A 102 -8.53 -15.77 0.05
CA SER A 102 -9.43 -15.51 -1.06
C SER A 102 -9.50 -14.00 -1.36
N LEU A 103 -9.86 -13.69 -2.61
CA LEU A 103 -10.19 -12.36 -3.08
C LEU A 103 -11.69 -12.32 -3.39
N GLU A 104 -12.37 -11.34 -2.82
CA GLU A 104 -13.81 -11.12 -2.97
C GLU A 104 -14.08 -9.68 -3.41
N TRP A 105 -15.15 -9.48 -4.18
CA TRP A 105 -15.57 -8.16 -4.59
C TRP A 105 -16.92 -7.83 -3.97
N ASP A 106 -16.94 -6.82 -3.09
CA ASP A 106 -18.16 -6.40 -2.42
C ASP A 106 -18.25 -4.87 -2.40
N ASN A 107 -19.42 -4.32 -2.72
CA ASN A 107 -19.73 -2.89 -2.62
C ASN A 107 -18.67 -1.92 -3.19
N GLY A 108 -18.00 -2.32 -4.28
CA GLY A 108 -16.99 -1.49 -4.93
C GLY A 108 -15.58 -1.60 -4.31
N LEU A 109 -15.41 -2.44 -3.30
CA LEU A 109 -14.16 -2.74 -2.62
C LEU A 109 -13.69 -4.14 -3.00
N LEU A 110 -12.38 -4.28 -3.20
CA LEU A 110 -11.72 -5.57 -3.17
C LEU A 110 -11.46 -5.92 -1.71
N ILE A 111 -11.97 -7.06 -1.31
CA ILE A 111 -11.74 -7.69 -0.02
C ILE A 111 -10.72 -8.80 -0.24
N VAL A 112 -9.69 -8.84 0.59
CA VAL A 112 -8.77 -9.97 0.63
C VAL A 112 -8.76 -10.54 2.04
N THR A 113 -9.05 -11.83 2.13
CA THR A 113 -9.05 -12.60 3.37
C THR A 113 -7.83 -13.50 3.38
N ALA A 114 -7.07 -13.50 4.47
CA ALA A 114 -5.95 -14.40 4.70
C ALA A 114 -6.24 -15.29 5.91
N ASP A 115 -6.18 -16.58 5.69
CA ASP A 115 -6.40 -17.65 6.66
C ASP A 115 -5.08 -18.32 6.97
N MET A 116 -4.65 -18.23 8.23
CA MET A 116 -3.48 -18.91 8.76
C MET A 116 -3.90 -20.08 9.64
N ILE A 117 -3.48 -21.28 9.27
CA ILE A 117 -3.78 -22.51 10.01
C ILE A 117 -2.51 -23.03 10.67
N ARG A 118 -2.56 -23.24 11.99
CA ARG A 118 -1.50 -23.94 12.73
C ARG A 118 -1.55 -25.43 12.40
N VAL A 119 -0.49 -25.99 11.81
CA VAL A 119 -0.49 -27.39 11.31
C VAL A 119 -0.72 -28.40 12.43
N LYS A 120 -0.08 -28.18 13.57
CA LYS A 120 -0.14 -29.08 14.74
C LYS A 120 -1.56 -29.19 15.32
N THR A 121 -2.25 -28.07 15.52
CA THR A 121 -3.54 -28.04 16.23
C THR A 121 -4.76 -27.87 15.33
N GLY A 122 -4.58 -27.40 14.09
CA GLY A 122 -5.67 -26.99 13.21
C GLY A 122 -6.29 -25.64 13.59
N GLN A 123 -5.71 -24.90 14.53
CA GLN A 123 -6.20 -23.57 14.91
C GLN A 123 -6.13 -22.62 13.71
N LEU A 124 -7.26 -22.00 13.40
CA LEU A 124 -7.41 -21.01 12.34
C LEU A 124 -7.34 -19.58 12.90
N ILE A 125 -6.55 -18.74 12.25
CA ILE A 125 -6.45 -17.30 12.47
C ILE A 125 -6.79 -16.63 11.14
N THR A 126 -7.80 -15.76 11.13
CA THR A 126 -8.26 -15.07 9.92
C THR A 126 -8.04 -13.58 10.07
N GLU A 127 -7.43 -12.97 9.05
CA GLU A 127 -7.28 -11.52 8.91
C GLU A 127 -7.84 -11.08 7.56
N GLN A 128 -8.38 -9.86 7.51
CA GLN A 128 -9.05 -9.34 6.32
C GLN A 128 -8.64 -7.89 6.08
N VAL A 129 -8.52 -7.54 4.81
CA VAL A 129 -8.25 -6.18 4.36
C VAL A 129 -9.18 -5.80 3.21
N SER A 130 -9.66 -4.57 3.17
CA SER A 130 -10.49 -4.05 2.08
C SER A 130 -9.94 -2.73 1.54
N ALA A 131 -9.97 -2.58 0.22
CA ALA A 131 -9.56 -1.36 -0.48
C ALA A 131 -10.11 -1.32 -1.92
N ARG A 132 -10.17 -0.14 -2.55
CA ARG A 132 -10.51 0.01 -3.99
C ARG A 132 -9.35 -0.36 -4.93
N GLY A 133 -8.22 -0.84 -4.39
CA GLY A 133 -6.99 -1.20 -5.10
C GLY A 133 -5.80 -1.26 -4.13
N HIS A 134 -4.56 -1.31 -4.65
CA HIS A 134 -3.29 -1.37 -3.88
C HIS A 134 -2.91 -2.76 -3.35
N ARG A 135 -2.79 -3.73 -4.27
CA ARG A 135 -2.40 -5.12 -4.00
C ARG A 135 -1.22 -5.27 -3.03
N ASP A 136 -0.14 -4.53 -3.26
CA ASP A 136 1.08 -4.60 -2.46
C ASP A 136 0.84 -4.19 -1.00
N LYS A 137 0.26 -3.00 -0.79
CA LYS A 137 -0.04 -2.52 0.56
C LYS A 137 -1.10 -3.37 1.28
N MET A 138 -2.09 -3.90 0.56
CA MET A 138 -3.05 -4.86 1.13
C MET A 138 -2.34 -6.11 1.65
N ALA A 139 -1.41 -6.67 0.88
CA ALA A 139 -0.59 -7.81 1.31
C ALA A 139 0.31 -7.44 2.49
N ALA A 140 0.91 -6.23 2.49
CA ALA A 140 1.73 -5.75 3.58
C ALA A 140 0.96 -5.65 4.90
N VAL A 141 -0.25 -5.07 4.87
CA VAL A 141 -1.11 -4.94 6.06
C VAL A 141 -1.55 -6.31 6.57
N LEU A 142 -1.95 -7.22 5.67
CA LEU A 142 -2.33 -8.58 6.07
C LEU A 142 -1.15 -9.34 6.69
N ALA A 143 0.02 -9.32 6.05
CA ALA A 143 1.22 -9.95 6.59
C ALA A 143 1.57 -9.41 7.97
N HIS A 144 1.59 -8.08 8.13
CA HIS A 144 1.84 -7.43 9.42
C HIS A 144 0.84 -7.89 10.50
N ASN A 145 -0.45 -7.91 10.18
CA ASN A 145 -1.48 -8.31 11.14
C ASN A 145 -1.40 -9.79 11.50
N LEU A 146 -1.05 -10.65 10.55
CA LEU A 146 -0.78 -12.06 10.80
C LEU A 146 0.44 -12.26 11.71
N LEU A 147 1.53 -11.51 11.51
CA LEU A 147 2.70 -11.53 12.38
C LEU A 147 2.38 -11.01 13.80
N TYR A 148 1.55 -9.98 13.91
CA TYR A 148 1.04 -9.50 15.19
C TYR A 148 0.28 -10.61 15.94
N ARG A 149 -0.57 -11.39 15.23
CA ARG A 149 -1.27 -12.55 15.83
C ARG A 149 -0.32 -13.66 16.28
N LEU A 150 0.87 -13.74 15.71
CA LEU A 150 1.94 -14.65 16.14
C LEU A 150 2.79 -14.08 17.28
N GLY A 151 2.59 -12.81 17.66
CA GLY A 151 3.42 -12.12 18.65
C GLY A 151 4.78 -11.69 18.10
N LEU A 152 4.96 -11.69 16.78
CA LEU A 152 6.20 -11.30 16.09
C LEU A 152 6.20 -9.83 15.66
N GLU A 153 5.09 -9.12 15.92
CA GLU A 153 4.93 -7.68 15.73
C GLU A 153 4.23 -7.09 16.94
N GLU A 154 4.60 -5.87 17.34
CA GLU A 154 4.08 -5.23 18.56
C GLU A 154 2.70 -4.58 18.35
N THR A 155 2.39 -4.17 17.11
CA THR A 155 1.20 -3.35 16.82
C THR A 155 0.32 -3.97 15.75
N TYR A 156 -0.99 -3.81 15.88
CA TYR A 156 -1.96 -4.16 14.85
C TYR A 156 -2.20 -2.96 13.91
N ARG A 157 -2.21 -3.18 12.59
CA ARG A 157 -2.53 -2.14 11.61
C ARG A 157 -4.02 -2.20 11.27
N THR A 158 -4.75 -1.16 11.66
CA THR A 158 -6.18 -0.98 11.33
C THR A 158 -6.41 -0.41 9.94
N GLY A 159 -5.38 0.15 9.32
CA GLY A 159 -5.44 0.66 7.97
C GLY A 159 -4.18 1.42 7.54
N ASP A 160 -4.11 1.76 6.25
CA ASP A 160 -3.05 2.59 5.68
C ASP A 160 -3.66 3.57 4.65
N ARG A 161 -3.08 4.77 4.55
CA ARG A 161 -3.47 5.77 3.54
C ARG A 161 -2.43 5.81 2.43
N VAL A 162 -2.89 5.69 1.18
CA VAL A 162 -2.00 5.85 0.03
C VAL A 162 -2.26 7.21 -0.60
N LEU A 163 -1.32 8.15 -0.49
CA LEU A 163 -1.36 9.34 -1.32
C LEU A 163 -1.06 8.94 -2.76
N SER A 164 -1.95 9.28 -3.69
CA SER A 164 -1.72 9.03 -5.12
C SER A 164 -0.50 9.82 -5.61
N SER A 165 0.38 9.16 -6.37
CA SER A 165 1.55 9.78 -7.02
C SER A 165 1.16 11.03 -7.84
N ASP A 166 -0.06 11.02 -8.41
CA ASP A 166 -0.60 12.15 -9.18
C ASP A 166 -0.69 13.45 -8.36
N VAL A 167 -0.95 13.37 -7.05
CA VAL A 167 -1.07 14.56 -6.18
C VAL A 167 0.25 15.34 -6.16
N TRP A 168 1.38 14.64 -6.13
CA TRP A 168 2.70 15.26 -6.12
C TRP A 168 3.04 15.92 -7.45
N TYR A 169 2.68 15.30 -8.58
CA TYR A 169 2.85 15.90 -9.90
C TYR A 169 2.12 17.24 -10.01
N TRP A 170 0.83 17.27 -9.66
CA TRP A 170 0.01 18.48 -9.73
C TRP A 170 0.47 19.57 -8.75
N SER A 171 0.88 19.18 -7.54
CA SER A 171 1.45 20.10 -6.55
C SER A 171 2.77 20.70 -7.03
N GLY A 172 3.62 19.90 -7.67
CA GLY A 172 4.86 20.36 -8.30
C GLY A 172 4.60 21.34 -9.44
N ALA A 173 3.65 21.03 -10.33
CA ALA A 173 3.24 21.91 -11.42
C ALA A 173 2.70 23.25 -10.90
N PHE A 174 1.91 23.23 -9.82
CA PHE A 174 1.42 24.44 -9.15
C PHE A 174 2.57 25.30 -8.61
N ALA A 175 3.50 24.69 -7.88
CA ALA A 175 4.65 25.39 -7.30
C ALA A 175 5.52 26.04 -8.38
N LEU A 176 5.86 25.28 -9.43
CA LEU A 176 6.67 25.78 -10.55
C LEU A 176 5.98 26.90 -11.31
N SER A 177 4.69 26.74 -11.65
CA SER A 177 3.94 27.76 -12.38
C SER A 177 3.78 29.04 -11.57
N SER A 178 3.54 28.91 -10.26
CA SER A 178 3.44 30.06 -9.34
C SER A 178 4.76 30.80 -9.22
N ALA A 179 5.87 30.08 -9.06
CA ALA A 179 7.20 30.68 -9.00
C ALA A 179 7.56 31.40 -10.30
N ALA A 180 7.27 30.78 -11.45
CA ALA A 180 7.50 31.38 -12.76
C ALA A 180 6.60 32.62 -12.98
N ALA A 181 5.33 32.57 -12.58
CA ALA A 181 4.43 33.72 -12.63
C ALA A 181 4.97 34.90 -11.81
N LEU A 182 5.41 34.65 -10.57
CA LEU A 182 6.03 35.67 -9.71
C LEU A 182 7.33 36.23 -10.30
N TYR A 183 8.15 35.39 -10.93
CA TYR A 183 9.36 35.83 -11.62
C TYR A 183 9.03 36.79 -12.77
N PHE A 184 8.05 36.44 -13.62
CA PHE A 184 7.65 37.30 -14.73
C PHE A 184 6.90 38.56 -14.28
N ASP A 185 6.13 38.52 -13.18
CA ASP A 185 5.53 39.72 -12.58
C ASP A 185 6.60 40.70 -12.07
N ARG A 186 7.65 40.20 -11.41
CA ARG A 186 8.79 41.02 -10.99
C ARG A 186 9.51 41.64 -12.19
N ARG A 187 9.79 40.84 -13.23
CA ARG A 187 10.42 41.31 -14.46
C ARG A 187 9.56 42.37 -15.17
N TYR A 188 8.24 42.19 -15.20
CA TYR A 188 7.31 43.20 -15.71
C TYR A 188 7.47 44.53 -14.96
N LYS A 189 7.46 44.51 -13.62
CA LYS A 189 7.60 45.72 -12.80
C LYS A 189 8.93 46.46 -13.05
N GLU A 190 10.02 45.71 -13.17
CA GLU A 190 11.35 46.25 -13.50
C GLU A 190 11.36 46.94 -14.88
N GLN A 191 10.91 46.23 -15.92
CA GLN A 191 10.87 46.77 -17.29
C GLN A 191 9.90 47.95 -17.43
N TYR A 192 8.79 47.91 -16.69
CA TYR A 192 7.82 49.00 -16.66
C TYR A 192 8.36 50.26 -15.96
N SER A 193 9.24 50.11 -14.97
CA SER A 193 9.95 51.27 -14.38
C SER A 193 10.89 51.91 -15.39
N LEU A 194 11.72 51.10 -16.06
CA LEU A 194 12.66 51.57 -17.10
C LEU A 194 11.93 52.28 -18.24
N TYR A 195 10.78 51.74 -18.66
CA TYR A 195 9.90 52.36 -19.65
C TYR A 195 9.39 53.75 -19.20
N ARG A 196 9.06 53.94 -17.92
CA ARG A 196 8.56 55.23 -17.41
C ARG A 196 9.66 56.26 -17.18
N GLU A 197 10.89 55.81 -16.96
CA GLU A 197 12.03 56.67 -16.60
C GLU A 197 12.92 57.02 -17.80
N THR A 198 12.80 56.31 -18.93
CA THR A 198 13.66 56.55 -20.10
C THR A 198 13.34 57.86 -20.81
N GLY A 199 14.39 58.66 -21.08
CA GLY A 199 14.36 59.77 -22.03
C GLY A 199 14.85 59.40 -23.44
N SER A 200 15.27 58.14 -23.65
CA SER A 200 15.84 57.64 -24.90
C SER A 200 14.75 57.01 -25.77
N LEU A 201 14.57 57.53 -26.99
CA LEU A 201 13.61 56.98 -27.96
C LEU A 201 14.00 55.58 -28.43
N ALA A 202 15.31 55.26 -28.45
CA ALA A 202 15.82 53.99 -28.94
C ALA A 202 15.51 52.82 -27.99
N ASP A 203 15.42 53.09 -26.69
CA ASP A 203 15.20 52.06 -25.67
C ASP A 203 13.71 51.88 -25.32
N PHE A 204 12.87 52.85 -25.68
CA PHE A 204 11.45 52.89 -25.37
C PHE A 204 10.71 51.63 -25.84
N ASP A 205 10.87 51.28 -27.12
CA ASP A 205 10.20 50.12 -27.71
C ASP A 205 10.65 48.81 -27.04
N SER A 206 11.93 48.71 -26.71
CA SER A 206 12.49 47.53 -26.04
C SER A 206 11.87 47.34 -24.65
N TYR A 207 11.88 48.38 -23.80
CA TYR A 207 11.30 48.28 -22.45
C TYR A 207 9.80 48.04 -22.48
N TYR A 208 9.08 48.70 -23.39
CA TYR A 208 7.64 48.48 -23.56
C TYR A 208 7.33 47.03 -23.97
N ASN A 209 8.01 46.53 -25.01
CA ASN A 209 7.79 45.17 -25.51
C ASN A 209 8.17 44.11 -24.46
N ASN A 210 9.28 44.30 -23.74
CA ASN A 210 9.70 43.40 -22.68
C ASN A 210 8.74 43.40 -21.48
N ALA A 211 8.24 44.56 -21.07
CA ALA A 211 7.24 44.68 -20.02
C ALA A 211 5.94 43.97 -20.43
N ASN A 212 5.45 44.24 -21.63
CA ASN A 212 4.22 43.63 -22.14
C ASN A 212 4.35 42.10 -22.27
N ASN A 213 5.46 41.60 -22.82
CA ASN A 213 5.72 40.16 -22.91
C ASN A 213 5.81 39.52 -21.52
N SER A 214 6.51 40.15 -20.57
CA SER A 214 6.64 39.62 -19.20
C SER A 214 5.29 39.58 -18.49
N ARG A 215 4.45 40.60 -18.67
CA ARG A 215 3.09 40.63 -18.13
C ARG A 215 2.21 39.52 -18.71
N ASN A 216 2.28 39.29 -20.01
CA ASN A 216 1.56 38.19 -20.66
C ASN A 216 1.99 36.83 -20.10
N TRP A 217 3.30 36.58 -19.97
CA TRP A 217 3.81 35.35 -19.36
C TRP A 217 3.37 35.18 -17.90
N SER A 218 3.39 36.25 -17.11
CA SER A 218 2.89 36.24 -15.74
C SER A 218 1.43 35.76 -15.67
N TYR A 219 0.55 36.26 -16.55
CA TYR A 219 -0.84 35.81 -16.58
C TYR A 219 -1.02 34.37 -17.04
N ILE A 220 -0.30 33.94 -18.08
CA ILE A 220 -0.35 32.57 -18.58
C ILE A 220 0.06 31.58 -17.47
N LEU A 221 1.17 31.86 -16.79
CA LEU A 221 1.70 31.01 -15.73
C LEU A 221 0.84 31.06 -14.46
N GLY A 222 0.27 32.22 -14.14
CA GLY A 222 -0.73 32.34 -13.08
C GLY A 222 -1.99 31.50 -13.36
N GLY A 223 -2.47 31.50 -14.60
CA GLY A 223 -3.55 30.61 -15.03
C GLY A 223 -3.19 29.13 -14.91
N ALA A 224 -1.98 28.75 -15.36
CA ALA A 224 -1.47 27.39 -15.22
C ALA A 224 -1.36 26.94 -13.75
N ALA A 225 -0.96 27.85 -12.84
CA ALA A 225 -0.95 27.59 -11.41
C ALA A 225 -2.35 27.27 -10.88
N LEU A 226 -3.37 28.07 -11.22
CA LEU A 226 -4.75 27.83 -10.78
C LEU A 226 -5.30 26.47 -11.24
N VAL A 227 -5.06 26.11 -12.50
CA VAL A 227 -5.43 24.79 -13.03
C VAL A 227 -4.69 23.69 -12.27
N SER A 228 -3.40 23.89 -12.01
CA SER A 228 -2.59 22.89 -11.32
C SER A 228 -3.00 22.67 -9.87
N LEU A 229 -3.32 23.75 -9.15
CA LEU A 229 -3.84 23.70 -7.80
C LEU A 229 -5.19 22.98 -7.75
N SER A 230 -6.08 23.29 -8.70
CA SER A 230 -7.39 22.63 -8.82
C SER A 230 -7.21 21.13 -9.06
N GLY A 231 -6.30 20.75 -9.95
CA GLY A 231 -5.91 19.36 -10.18
C GLY A 231 -5.38 18.68 -8.92
N ALA A 232 -4.48 19.35 -8.18
CA ALA A 232 -3.93 18.83 -6.93
C ALA A 232 -5.04 18.60 -5.87
N LEU A 233 -5.94 19.56 -5.70
CA LEU A 233 -7.05 19.46 -4.74
C LEU A 233 -8.02 18.35 -5.10
N ILE A 234 -8.46 18.27 -6.37
CA ILE A 234 -9.36 17.20 -6.84
C ILE A 234 -8.72 15.83 -6.59
N ARG A 235 -7.42 15.68 -6.91
CA ARG A 235 -6.70 14.43 -6.69
C ARG A 235 -6.49 14.13 -5.21
N TRP A 236 -6.26 15.13 -4.38
CA TRP A 236 -6.11 14.97 -2.93
C TRP A 236 -7.42 14.50 -2.30
N PHE A 237 -8.55 15.14 -2.60
CA PHE A 237 -9.88 14.72 -2.13
C PHE A 237 -10.25 13.30 -2.59
N LYS A 238 -9.94 12.97 -3.85
CA LYS A 238 -10.15 11.61 -4.37
C LYS A 238 -9.24 10.58 -3.69
N SER A 239 -7.97 10.93 -3.45
CA SER A 239 -7.02 10.06 -2.75
C SER A 239 -7.41 9.80 -1.30
N ASP A 240 -7.89 10.82 -0.57
CA ASP A 240 -8.31 10.67 0.82
C ASP A 240 -9.55 9.78 0.97
N SER A 241 -10.43 9.78 -0.04
CA SER A 241 -11.65 8.96 -0.05
C SER A 241 -11.46 7.54 -0.64
N GLU A 242 -10.61 7.36 -1.65
CA GLU A 242 -10.50 6.08 -2.38
C GLU A 242 -9.32 5.19 -1.95
N ASN A 243 -8.27 5.76 -1.34
CA ASN A 243 -7.03 5.03 -1.03
C ASN A 243 -6.90 4.65 0.46
N VAL A 244 -8.03 4.51 1.14
CA VAL A 244 -8.08 4.01 2.51
C VAL A 244 -8.08 2.49 2.46
N ILE A 245 -6.99 1.89 2.93
CA ILE A 245 -6.91 0.46 3.20
C ILE A 245 -7.46 0.25 4.61
N ARG A 246 -8.45 -0.62 4.77
CA ARG A 246 -9.05 -0.95 6.09
C ARG A 246 -8.74 -2.39 6.44
N ALA A 247 -8.32 -2.65 7.66
CA ALA A 247 -8.07 -4.00 8.16
C ALA A 247 -8.77 -4.24 9.51
N GLY A 248 -9.30 -5.44 9.69
CA GLY A 248 -10.10 -5.80 10.86
C GLY A 248 -11.23 -6.77 10.54
N GLY A 249 -11.50 -7.69 11.48
CA GLY A 249 -12.42 -8.82 11.31
C GLY A 249 -13.89 -8.43 11.20
N ARG A 250 -14.57 -9.02 10.19
CA ARG A 250 -15.96 -8.82 9.75
C ARG A 250 -16.32 -7.35 9.66
N ILE A 251 -16.36 -6.83 8.43
CA ILE A 251 -17.09 -5.61 8.09
C ILE A 251 -18.51 -5.79 8.65
N LYS A 252 -18.78 -5.28 9.85
CA LYS A 252 -20.13 -4.88 10.22
C LYS A 252 -20.48 -3.88 9.13
N THR A 253 -21.61 -4.09 8.48
CA THR A 253 -22.26 -3.17 7.56
C THR A 253 -22.33 -1.80 8.23
N GLU A 254 -21.27 -1.01 8.10
CA GLU A 254 -21.24 0.37 8.53
C GLU A 254 -22.08 1.13 7.53
N THR A 255 -23.13 1.77 8.03
CA THR A 255 -23.93 2.73 7.28
C THR A 255 -23.03 3.88 6.87
N SER A 256 -22.38 3.75 5.72
CA SER A 256 -21.54 4.79 5.14
C SER A 256 -22.40 5.65 4.23
N LEU A 257 -22.51 6.93 4.57
CA LEU A 257 -23.13 7.96 3.76
C LEU A 257 -22.27 8.18 2.51
N TYR A 258 -22.75 7.77 1.33
CA TYR A 258 -22.07 8.07 0.07
C TYR A 258 -22.83 9.18 -0.67
N MET A 259 -22.12 10.26 -1.00
CA MET A 259 -22.60 11.25 -1.97
C MET A 259 -22.44 10.66 -3.36
N VAL A 260 -23.57 10.41 -4.05
CA VAL A 260 -23.59 10.06 -5.47
C VAL A 260 -23.70 11.37 -6.26
N PRO A 261 -22.66 11.81 -6.99
CA PRO A 261 -22.77 12.98 -7.83
C PRO A 261 -23.54 12.58 -9.09
N ASN A 262 -24.81 12.94 -9.14
CA ASN A 262 -25.58 13.01 -10.39
C ASN A 262 -26.03 14.46 -10.57
N GLU A 263 -26.47 14.85 -11.77
CA GLU A 263 -26.82 16.24 -12.13
C GLU A 263 -27.94 16.91 -11.28
N THR A 264 -28.44 16.21 -10.25
CA THR A 264 -29.24 16.75 -9.16
C THR A 264 -28.68 16.26 -7.82
N PHE A 265 -28.36 17.21 -6.94
CA PHE A 265 -27.90 16.93 -5.58
C PHE A 265 -29.03 16.26 -4.77
N ASN A 266 -28.96 14.94 -4.60
CA ASN A 266 -29.84 14.20 -3.69
C ASN A 266 -29.00 13.42 -2.68
N LEU A 267 -29.21 13.69 -1.39
CA LEU A 267 -28.71 12.89 -0.28
C LEU A 267 -29.62 11.67 -0.10
N GLY A 268 -29.15 10.49 -0.53
CA GLY A 268 -29.84 9.22 -0.33
C GLY A 268 -29.17 8.40 0.77
N LEU A 269 -29.98 7.85 1.69
CA LEU A 269 -29.55 6.89 2.70
C LEU A 269 -30.07 5.51 2.28
N VAL A 270 -29.16 4.61 1.90
CA VAL A 270 -29.51 3.24 1.52
C VAL A 270 -29.17 2.31 2.69
N ILE A 271 -30.19 1.64 3.22
CA ILE A 271 -30.05 0.64 4.28
C ILE A 271 -30.13 -0.73 3.60
N HIS A 272 -29.05 -1.50 3.67
CA HIS A 272 -29.05 -2.91 3.30
C HIS A 272 -29.09 -3.75 4.59
N PHE A 273 -30.13 -4.58 4.71
CA PHE A 273 -30.29 -5.57 5.78
C PHE A 273 -29.47 -6.82 5.51
#